data_AF-A0A1F4YLP3-F1
#
_entry.id   AF-A0A1F4YLP3-F1
#
_cell.length_a   1.000
_cell.length_b   1.000
_cell.length_c   1.000
_cell.angle_alpha   90.00
_cell.angle_beta   90.00
_cell.angle_gamma   90.00
#
_symmetry.space_group_name_H-M   'P 1'
#
loop_
_entity.id
_entity.type
_entity.pdbx_description
1 polymer ?
#
loop_
_entity_poly.entity_id
_entity_poly.type
_entity_poly.pdbx_seq_one_letter_code
_entity_poly.pdbx_strand_id
1 'polypeptide(L)'
;MIEEGKIRFRTFTIEIRKRPMVPDSFLLIFLGGQDVDSSGWETAAGDRKKLEADFKFMWNPLDAPSNKKGEYVVKFSTEERLTKFETWLGNQIEQYGGITE
;
A
#
# COMPACT_ATOMS: atom_id res chain seq x y z
N MET A 1 8.75 -11.57 6.58
CA MET A 1 7.85 -10.95 7.58
C MET A 1 7.72 -9.48 7.27
N ILE A 2 6.51 -9.02 6.96
CA ILE A 2 6.19 -7.61 6.84
C ILE A 2 6.32 -6.95 8.21
N GLU A 3 7.28 -6.05 8.33
CA GLU A 3 7.45 -5.20 9.50
C GLU A 3 6.48 -4.01 9.42
N GLU A 4 5.97 -3.59 10.57
CA GLU A 4 5.27 -2.32 10.65
C GLU A 4 6.27 -1.19 10.48
N GLY A 5 5.91 -0.15 9.75
CA GLY A 5 6.86 0.91 9.44
C GLY A 5 6.47 1.69 8.22
N LYS A 6 7.42 2.46 7.71
CA LYS A 6 7.22 3.31 6.53
C LYS A 6 8.16 2.89 5.42
N ILE A 7 7.67 2.96 4.20
CA ILE A 7 8.45 2.80 2.99
C ILE A 7 8.38 4.13 2.26
N ARG A 8 9.47 4.89 2.26
CA ARG A 8 9.57 6.17 1.58
C ARG A 8 10.05 5.95 0.15
N PHE A 9 9.23 6.36 -0.81
CA PHE A 9 9.59 6.46 -2.22
C PHE A 9 9.89 7.93 -2.57
N ARG A 10 10.36 8.16 -3.79
CA ARG A 10 10.71 9.52 -4.25
C ARG A 10 9.55 10.52 -4.14
N THR A 11 8.32 10.08 -4.41
CA THR A 11 7.15 10.97 -4.55
C THR A 11 6.02 10.66 -3.57
N PHE A 12 6.10 9.57 -2.82
CA PHE A 12 5.07 9.11 -1.89
C PHE A 12 5.65 8.20 -0.80
N THR A 13 4.86 7.91 0.22
CA THR A 13 5.20 6.97 1.30
C THR A 13 4.09 5.93 1.41
N ILE A 14 4.46 4.68 1.69
CA ILE A 14 3.53 3.65 2.15
C ILE A 14 3.79 3.43 3.63
N GLU A 15 2.78 3.62 4.46
CA GLU A 15 2.82 3.20 5.85
C GLU A 15 2.07 1.87 6.01
N ILE A 16 2.70 0.91 6.69
CA ILE A 16 2.16 -0.42 6.91
C ILE A 16 1.93 -0.60 8.40
N ARG A 17 0.69 -0.91 8.77
CA ARG A 17 0.29 -1.24 10.14
C ARG A 17 -0.32 -2.62 10.20
N LYS A 18 0.06 -3.42 11.18
CA LYS A 18 -0.58 -4.70 11.48
C LYS A 18 -1.92 -4.42 12.14
N ARG A 19 -2.88 -5.32 11.93
CA ARG A 19 -4.17 -5.29 12.62
C ARG A 19 -4.15 -6.34 13.72
N PRO A 20 -3.81 -5.99 14.98
CA PRO A 20 -3.50 -6.97 16.03
C PRO A 20 -4.65 -7.92 16.36
N MET A 21 -5.90 -7.53 16.08
CA MET A 21 -7.09 -8.36 16.30
C MET A 21 -7.42 -9.29 15.12
N VAL A 22 -6.73 -9.18 13.98
CA VAL A 22 -7.00 -9.97 12.77
C VAL A 22 -5.68 -10.52 12.22
N PRO A 23 -5.43 -11.84 12.35
CA PRO A 23 -4.23 -12.48 11.80
C PRO A 23 -4.06 -12.18 10.31
N ASP A 24 -2.80 -12.03 9.89
CA ASP A 24 -2.38 -11.80 8.50
C ASP A 24 -3.16 -10.69 7.79
N SER A 25 -3.52 -9.66 8.55
CA SER A 25 -4.21 -8.48 8.05
C SER A 25 -3.42 -7.21 8.33
N PHE A 26 -3.30 -6.39 7.29
CA PHE A 26 -2.49 -5.18 7.27
C PHE A 26 -3.33 -4.02 6.76
N LEU A 27 -3.11 -2.85 7.35
CA LEU A 27 -3.56 -1.56 6.85
C LEU A 27 -2.38 -0.93 6.10
N LEU A 28 -2.57 -0.65 4.82
CA LEU A 28 -1.63 0.08 3.97
C LEU A 28 -2.17 1.48 3.74
N ILE A 29 -1.33 2.48 4.00
CA ILE A 29 -1.67 3.90 3.87
C ILE A 29 -0.73 4.54 2.86
N PHE A 30 -1.27 4.96 1.72
CA PHE A 30 -0.54 5.67 0.68
C PHE A 30 -0.61 7.18 0.91
N LEU A 31 0.53 7.80 1.20
CA LEU A 31 0.67 9.22 1.53
C LEU A 31 1.45 9.96 0.44
N GLY A 32 0.97 11.13 -0.02
CA GLY A 32 1.63 11.91 -1.08
C GLY A 32 1.45 11.32 -2.48
N GLY A 33 2.19 11.84 -3.47
CA GLY A 33 2.09 11.35 -4.86
C GLY A 33 0.70 11.51 -5.50
N GLN A 34 0.02 12.62 -5.22
CA GLN A 34 -1.32 12.91 -5.73
C GLN A 34 -1.29 14.15 -6.63
N ASP A 35 -2.14 14.13 -7.66
CA ASP A 35 -2.53 15.31 -8.42
C ASP A 35 -3.93 15.74 -8.00
N VAL A 36 -4.16 17.05 -7.99
CA VAL A 36 -5.45 17.67 -7.71
C VAL A 36 -5.96 18.30 -9.00
N ASP A 37 -7.12 17.88 -9.47
CA ASP A 37 -7.74 18.49 -10.64
C ASP A 37 -8.40 19.84 -10.32
N SER A 38 -8.94 20.51 -11.34
CA SER A 38 -9.63 21.80 -11.20
C SER A 38 -10.88 21.77 -10.31
N SER A 39 -11.39 20.57 -9.99
CA SER A 39 -12.55 20.35 -9.11
C SER A 39 -12.13 20.06 -7.67
N GLY A 40 -10.83 20.06 -7.36
CA GLY A 40 -10.31 19.71 -6.04
C GLY A 40 -10.27 18.20 -5.79
N TRP A 41 -10.45 17.38 -6.83
CA TRP A 41 -10.45 15.93 -6.69
C TRP A 41 -9.02 15.39 -6.72
N GLU A 42 -8.60 14.80 -5.60
CA GLU A 42 -7.29 14.16 -5.47
C GLU A 42 -7.28 12.77 -6.10
N THR A 43 -6.29 12.53 -6.95
CA THR A 43 -6.02 11.23 -7.60
C THR A 43 -4.56 10.85 -7.45
N ALA A 44 -4.27 9.55 -7.33
CA ALA A 44 -2.89 9.08 -7.33
C ALA A 44 -2.21 9.40 -8.67
N ALA A 45 -0.95 9.86 -8.61
CA ALA A 45 -0.14 10.31 -9.73
C ALA A 45 1.22 9.59 -9.78
N GLY A 46 1.90 9.70 -10.91
CA GLY A 46 3.26 9.15 -11.10
C GLY A 46 3.40 7.67 -10.73
N ASP A 47 4.47 7.34 -10.01
CA ASP A 47 4.78 5.97 -9.57
C ASP A 47 3.77 5.44 -8.54
N ARG A 48 3.21 6.32 -7.69
CA ARG A 48 2.14 5.94 -6.75
C ARG A 48 0.96 5.36 -7.52
N LYS A 49 0.54 6.01 -8.61
CA LYS A 49 -0.61 5.56 -9.41
C LYS A 49 -0.43 4.13 -9.91
N LYS A 50 0.77 3.79 -10.39
CA LYS A 50 1.10 2.45 -10.91
C LYS A 50 1.09 1.43 -9.77
N LEU A 51 1.85 1.69 -8.71
CA LEU A 51 1.95 0.77 -7.56
C LEU A 51 0.59 0.55 -6.90
N GLU A 52 -0.19 1.62 -6.66
CA GLU A 52 -1.51 1.54 -6.05
C GLU A 52 -2.52 0.79 -6.95
N ALA A 53 -2.44 0.94 -8.28
CA ALA A 53 -3.28 0.19 -9.22
C ALA A 53 -2.92 -1.30 -9.25
N ASP A 54 -1.63 -1.62 -9.33
CA ASP A 54 -1.13 -2.99 -9.30
C ASP A 54 -1.50 -3.68 -7.98
N PHE A 55 -1.34 -2.97 -6.85
CA PHE A 55 -1.76 -3.43 -5.54
C PHE A 55 -3.25 -3.79 -5.50
N LYS A 56 -4.12 -2.89 -6.00
CA LYS A 56 -5.57 -3.13 -6.06
C LYS A 56 -5.92 -4.31 -6.95
N PHE A 57 -5.27 -4.42 -8.10
CA PHE A 57 -5.54 -5.48 -9.07
C PHE A 57 -5.14 -6.87 -8.54
N MET A 58 -3.95 -6.99 -7.94
CA MET A 58 -3.43 -8.29 -7.50
C MET A 58 -4.03 -8.77 -6.18
N TRP A 59 -4.29 -7.84 -5.26
CA TRP A 59 -4.61 -8.19 -3.87
C TRP A 59 -6.05 -7.92 -3.50
N ASN A 60 -6.80 -7.20 -4.34
CA ASN A 60 -8.20 -6.84 -4.13
C ASN A 60 -8.48 -6.39 -2.68
N PRO A 61 -7.78 -5.37 -2.20
CA PRO A 61 -7.91 -4.90 -0.83
C PRO A 61 -9.30 -4.30 -0.60
N LEU A 62 -9.74 -4.31 0.65
CA LEU A 62 -10.92 -3.59 1.09
C LEU A 62 -10.54 -2.13 1.38
N ASP A 63 -11.48 -1.20 1.18
CA ASP A 63 -11.31 0.16 1.67
C ASP A 63 -11.21 0.16 3.21
N ALA A 64 -10.34 1.02 3.76
CA ALA A 64 -10.18 1.09 5.21
C ALA A 64 -11.46 1.66 5.88
N PRO A 65 -11.78 1.24 7.12
CA PRO A 65 -12.95 1.73 7.85
C PRO A 65 -12.97 3.24 8.10
N SER A 66 -11.80 3.89 8.00
CA SER A 66 -11.65 5.34 8.09
C SER A 66 -12.28 6.09 6.91
N ASN A 67 -12.62 5.41 5.81
CA ASN A 67 -13.09 5.98 4.54
C ASN A 67 -12.16 7.06 3.95
N LYS A 68 -10.88 7.05 4.33
CA LYS A 68 -9.88 7.94 3.76
C LYS A 68 -9.31 7.37 2.47
N LYS A 69 -9.18 8.22 1.44
CA LYS A 69 -8.53 7.85 0.18
C LYS A 69 -7.08 7.42 0.44
N GLY A 70 -6.65 6.34 -0.21
CA GLY A 70 -5.30 5.81 -0.07
C GLY A 70 -5.12 4.90 1.14
N GLU A 71 -6.16 4.61 1.91
CA GLU A 71 -6.11 3.65 3.02
C GLU A 71 -6.81 2.34 2.65
N TYR A 72 -6.07 1.23 2.72
CA TYR A 72 -6.51 -0.07 2.24
C TYR A 72 -6.23 -1.16 3.28
N VAL A 73 -7.20 -2.04 3.48
CA VAL A 73 -7.04 -3.24 4.31
C VAL A 73 -6.86 -4.44 3.39
N VAL A 74 -5.73 -5.12 3.55
CA VAL A 74 -5.49 -6.42 2.91
C VAL A 74 -5.47 -7.51 3.98
N LYS A 75 -6.01 -8.68 3.65
CA LYS A 75 -6.01 -9.87 4.51
C LYS A 75 -5.64 -11.08 3.68
N PHE A 76 -4.75 -11.91 4.20
CA PHE A 76 -4.35 -13.16 3.57
C PHE A 76 -5.00 -14.33 4.29
N SER A 77 -5.56 -15.25 3.49
CA SER A 77 -6.21 -16.46 4.02
C SER A 77 -5.25 -17.64 4.16
N THR A 78 -4.06 -17.54 3.57
CA THR A 78 -3.02 -18.57 3.59
C THR A 78 -1.65 -17.92 3.72
N GLU A 79 -0.74 -18.62 4.38
CA GLU A 79 0.67 -18.22 4.50
C GLU A 79 1.34 -18.09 3.11
N GLU A 80 0.98 -18.95 2.16
CA GLU A 80 1.48 -18.85 0.78
C GLU A 80 1.12 -17.49 0.13
N ARG A 81 -0.12 -17.02 0.29
CA ARG A 81 -0.53 -15.72 -0.25
C ARG A 81 0.17 -14.56 0.47
N LEU A 82 0.37 -14.69 1.78
CA LEU A 82 1.15 -13.73 2.55
C LEU A 82 2.58 -13.64 1.98
N THR A 83 3.30 -14.76 1.86
CA THR A 83 4.67 -14.81 1.32
C THR A 83 4.76 -14.22 -0.08
N LYS A 84 3.79 -14.51 -0.97
CA LYS A 84 3.71 -13.88 -2.30
C LYS A 84 3.55 -12.36 -2.22
N PHE A 85 2.75 -11.87 -1.28
CA PHE A 85 2.60 -10.44 -1.06
C PHE A 85 3.88 -9.80 -0.52
N GLU A 86 4.57 -10.43 0.44
CA GLU A 86 5.85 -9.94 0.96
C GLU A 86 6.89 -9.83 -0.16
N THR A 87 6.97 -10.88 -1.00
CA THR A 87 7.90 -10.95 -2.14
C THR A 87 7.58 -9.88 -3.17
N TRP A 88 6.30 -9.74 -3.52
CA TRP A 88 5.84 -8.71 -4.44
C TRP A 88 6.18 -7.31 -3.92
N LEU A 89 5.89 -7.03 -2.65
CA LEU A 89 6.17 -5.74 -2.02
C LEU A 89 7.67 -5.44 -2.04
N GLY A 90 8.51 -6.41 -1.69
CA GLY A 90 9.97 -6.30 -1.80
C GLY A 90 10.42 -5.92 -3.22
N ASN A 91 9.89 -6.60 -4.23
CA ASN A 91 10.18 -6.27 -5.63
C ASN A 91 9.74 -4.83 -6.00
N GLN A 92 8.61 -4.35 -5.47
CA GLN A 92 8.18 -2.97 -5.70
C GLN A 92 9.13 -1.96 -5.01
N ILE A 93 9.59 -2.26 -3.79
CA ILE A 93 10.58 -1.42 -3.09
C ILE A 93 11.85 -1.30 -3.94
N GLU A 94 12.38 -2.40 -4.44
CA GLU A 94 13.57 -2.38 -5.30
C GLU A 94 13.33 -1.64 -6.62
N GLN A 95 12.23 -1.92 -7.30
CA GLN A 95 11.91 -1.34 -8.61
C GLN A 95 11.72 0.19 -8.55
N TYR A 96 11.06 0.69 -7.50
CA TYR A 96 10.74 2.11 -7.34
C TYR A 96 11.70 2.85 -6.41
N GLY A 97 12.76 2.19 -5.93
CA GLY A 97 13.78 2.79 -5.05
C GLY A 97 13.24 3.20 -3.68
N GLY A 98 12.36 2.39 -3.09
CA GLY A 98 11.82 2.60 -1.75
C GLY A 98 12.87 2.40 -0.66
N ILE A 99 12.80 3.20 0.40
CA ILE A 99 13.66 3.13 1.59
C ILE A 99 12.78 2.79 2.79
N THR A 100 13.09 1.70 3.48
CA THR A 100 12.39 1.27 4.71
C THR A 100 12.88 2.09 5.91
N GLU A 101 11.95 2.69 6.65
CA GLU A 101 12.17 3.56 7.81
C GLU A 101 11.39 3.08 9.04
#